data_AF-A0A561BTQ1-F1
#
_entry.id   AF-A0A561BTQ1-F1
#
_cell.length_a   1.000
_cell.length_b   1.000
_cell.length_c   1.000
_cell.angle_alpha   90.00
_cell.angle_beta   90.00
_cell.angle_gamma   90.00
#
_symmetry.space_group_name_H-M   'P 1'
#
loop_
_entity.id
_entity.type
_entity.pdbx_description
1 polymer ?
#
loop_
_entity_poly.entity_id
_entity_poly.type
_entity_poly.pdbx_seq_one_letter_code
_entity_poly.pdbx_strand_id
1 'polypeptide(L)' 'MNGTALHLHARIFRTGTGWYADVDDELDPQPDNPQWCGLYHSHRAAIDAACAHIAARNLHRIQQLGTPTLTA' A
#
# COMPACT_ATOMS: atom_id res chain seq x y z
N MET A 1 16.51 3.19 -16.03
CA MET A 1 15.60 3.38 -14.87
C MET A 1 15.83 2.19 -13.95
N ASN A 2 16.35 2.40 -12.73
CA ASN A 2 16.60 1.30 -11.79
C ASN A 2 15.24 0.74 -11.32
N GLY A 3 14.96 -0.53 -11.61
CA GLY A 3 13.71 -1.25 -11.29
C GLY A 3 13.50 -1.53 -9.79
N THR A 4 13.96 -0.64 -8.91
CA THR A 4 13.90 -0.81 -7.45
C THR A 4 12.73 -0.09 -6.79
N ALA A 5 12.08 0.86 -7.47
CA ALA A 5 10.94 1.60 -6.94
C ALA A 5 9.68 0.72 -6.89
N LEU A 6 9.06 0.62 -5.71
CA LEU A 6 7.74 0.00 -5.56
C LEU A 6 6.69 1.10 -5.75
N HIS A 7 6.01 1.06 -6.88
CA HIS A 7 4.93 1.99 -7.20
C HIS A 7 3.62 1.46 -6.63
N LEU A 8 3.17 2.04 -5.52
CA LEU A 8 1.89 1.73 -4.89
C LEU A 8 0.93 2.91 -5.04
N HIS A 9 -0.31 2.62 -5.34
CA HIS A 9 -1.42 3.56 -5.41
C HIS A 9 -2.43 3.26 -4.33
N ALA A 10 -2.80 4.29 -3.58
CA ALA A 10 -3.92 4.23 -2.65
C ALA A 10 -5.18 4.79 -3.31
N ARG A 11 -6.31 4.08 -3.17
CA ARG A 11 -7.64 4.59 -3.52
C ARG A 11 -8.44 4.74 -2.23
N ILE A 12 -9.08 5.90 -2.07
CA ILE A 12 -9.91 6.21 -0.91
C ILE A 12 -11.25 6.73 -1.40
N PHE A 13 -12.33 6.06 -1.01
CA PHE A 13 -13.68 6.44 -1.41
C PHE A 13 -14.70 6.14 -0.31
N ARG A 14 -15.80 6.90 -0.32
CA ARG A 14 -16.87 6.73 0.65
C ARG A 14 -17.76 5.55 0.25
N THR A 15 -18.06 4.67 1.22
CA THR A 15 -19.00 3.57 1.05
C THR A 15 -20.01 3.55 2.20
N GLY A 16 -21.27 3.82 1.90
CA GLY A 16 -22.32 4.03 2.91
C GLY A 16 -21.94 5.13 3.91
N THR A 17 -21.88 4.78 5.19
CA THR A 17 -21.48 5.68 6.28
C THR A 17 -19.97 5.66 6.57
N GLY A 18 -19.21 4.75 5.94
CA GLY A 18 -17.78 4.58 6.14
C GLY A 18 -16.91 5.06 4.98
N TRP A 19 -15.61 4.91 5.15
CA TRP A 19 -14.56 5.22 4.20
C TRP A 19 -13.74 3.98 3.92
N TYR A 20 -13.73 3.54 2.67
CA TYR A 20 -12.91 2.44 2.22
C TYR A 20 -11.56 2.98 1.75
N ALA A 21 -10.49 2.29 2.14
CA ALA A 21 -9.17 2.49 1.57
C ALA A 21 -8.66 1.16 1.04
N ASP A 22 -8.06 1.20 -0.13
CA ASP A 22 -7.29 0.11 -0.68
C ASP A 22 -5.95 0.60 -1.20
N VAL A 23 -5.00 -0.32 -1.32
CA VAL A 23 -3.67 -0.10 -1.90
C VAL A 23 -3.37 -1.22 -2.87
N ASP A 24 -2.95 -0.86 -4.07
CA ASP A 24 -2.46 -1.80 -5.07
C ASP A 24 -1.25 -1.23 -5.83
N ASP A 25 -0.64 -2.04 -6.69
CA ASP A 25 0.34 -1.55 -7.64
C ASP A 25 -0.32 -1.00 -8.93
N GLU A 26 0.50 -0.47 -9.82
CA GLU A 26 0.05 0.15 -11.06
C GLU A 26 -0.48 -0.85 -12.11
N LEU A 27 -0.27 -2.15 -11.90
CA LEU A 27 -0.66 -3.19 -12.85
C LEU A 27 -2.12 -3.62 -12.65
N ASP A 28 -2.70 -3.38 -11.47
CA ASP A 28 -4.11 -3.61 -11.18
C ASP A 28 -4.83 -2.32 -10.72
N PRO A 29 -5.25 -1.48 -11.69
CA PRO A 29 -5.96 -0.25 -11.37
C PRO A 29 -7.40 -0.48 -10.90
N GLN A 30 -7.93 -1.72 -10.95
CA GLN A 30 -9.28 -2.03 -10.50
C GLN A 30 -9.31 -2.31 -8.98
N PRO A 31 -10.40 -1.93 -8.29
CA PRO A 31 -10.52 -2.10 -6.84
C PRO A 31 -11.05 -3.49 -6.42
N ASP A 32 -11.02 -4.48 -7.31
CA ASP A 32 -11.63 -5.80 -7.09
C ASP A 32 -10.71 -6.81 -6.39
N ASN A 33 -9.39 -6.67 -6.53
CA ASN A 33 -8.43 -7.55 -5.87
C ASN A 33 -7.25 -6.80 -5.21
N PRO A 34 -7.51 -5.88 -4.27
CA PRO A 34 -6.47 -5.07 -3.68
C PRO A 34 -5.48 -5.89 -2.84
N GLN A 35 -4.19 -5.59 -2.96
CA GLN A 35 -3.15 -6.16 -2.09
C GLN A 35 -3.39 -5.88 -0.61
N TRP A 36 -4.07 -4.77 -0.31
CA TRP A 36 -4.49 -4.42 1.03
C TRP A 36 -5.73 -3.54 0.99
N CYS A 37 -6.65 -3.74 1.93
CA CYS A 37 -7.81 -2.86 2.08
C CYS A 37 -8.31 -2.77 3.53
N GLY A 38 -9.10 -1.74 3.83
CA GLY A 38 -9.78 -1.56 5.10
C GLY A 38 -10.98 -0.61 5.02
N LEU A 39 -11.86 -0.70 6.03
CA LEU A 39 -13.01 0.18 6.19
C LEU A 39 -12.88 0.99 7.49
N TYR A 40 -13.10 2.30 7.39
CA TYR A 40 -12.81 3.27 8.44
C TYR A 40 -13.98 4.21 8.70
N HIS A 41 -14.07 4.73 9.92
CA HIS A 41 -15.15 5.65 10.31
C HIS A 41 -15.01 7.07 9.74
N SER A 42 -13.82 7.45 9.26
CA SER A 42 -13.56 8.79 8.73
C SER A 42 -12.57 8.76 7.57
N HIS A 43 -12.67 9.79 6.72
CA HIS A 43 -11.77 9.99 5.59
C HIS A 43 -10.31 10.06 6.04
N ARG A 44 -10.06 10.76 7.15
CA ARG A 44 -8.73 10.94 7.71
C ARG A 44 -8.13 9.61 8.18
N ALA A 45 -8.91 8.79 8.89
CA ALA A 45 -8.45 7.48 9.34
C ALA A 45 -8.11 6.54 8.16
N ALA A 46 -8.90 6.60 7.08
CA ALA A 46 -8.63 5.84 5.86
C ALA A 46 -7.31 6.27 5.19
N ILE A 47 -7.06 7.58 5.07
CA ILE A 47 -5.79 8.11 4.53
C ILE A 47 -4.62 7.72 5.42
N ASP A 48 -4.71 7.95 6.73
CA ASP A 48 -3.62 7.66 7.66
C ASP A 48 -3.24 6.16 7.62
N ALA A 49 -4.23 5.27 7.53
CA ALA A 49 -4.01 3.83 7.41
C ALA A 49 -3.34 3.44 6.07
N ALA A 50 -3.80 4.00 4.95
CA ALA A 50 -3.18 3.75 3.64
C ALA A 50 -1.72 4.22 3.60
N CYS A 51 -1.44 5.43 4.12
CA CYS A 51 -0.09 5.96 4.24
C CYS A 51 0.80 5.06 5.11
N ALA A 52 0.31 4.63 6.28
CA ALA A 52 1.06 3.73 7.15
C ALA A 52 1.37 2.39 6.46
N HIS A 53 0.42 1.83 5.71
CA HIS A 53 0.63 0.60 4.96
C HIS A 53 1.71 0.76 3.87
N ILE A 54 1.62 1.81 3.06
CA ILE A 54 2.61 2.10 2.02
C ILE A 54 4.01 2.32 2.61
N ALA A 55 4.11 3.04 3.73
CA ALA A 55 5.38 3.25 4.43
C ALA A 55 5.98 1.93 4.91
N ALA A 56 5.16 1.04 5.51
CA ALA A 56 5.60 -0.28 5.96
C ALA A 56 6.08 -1.16 4.79
N ARG A 57 5.38 -1.16 3.65
CA ARG A 57 5.77 -1.91 2.45
C ARG A 57 7.09 -1.41 1.86
N ASN A 58 7.28 -0.08 1.81
CA ASN A 58 8.54 0.50 1.36
C ASN A 58 9.70 0.16 2.30
N LEU A 59 9.49 0.26 3.62
CA LEU A 59 10.50 -0.13 4.62
C LEU A 59 10.89 -1.60 4.47
N HIS A 60 9.91 -2.50 4.38
CA HIS A 60 10.16 -3.92 4.18
C HIS A 60 10.97 -4.18 2.89
N ARG A 61 10.63 -3.50 1.78
CA ARG A 61 11.38 -3.63 0.53
C ARG A 61 12.82 -3.14 0.66
N ILE A 62 13.05 -2.02 1.33
CA ILE A 62 14.40 -1.50 1.60
C ILE A 62 15.21 -2.51 2.43
N GLN A 63 14.61 -3.12 3.46
CA GLN A 63 15.27 -4.15 4.27
C GLN A 63 15.66 -5.39 3.45
N GLN A 64 14.77 -5.86 2.57
CA GLN A 64 15.07 -6.98 1.68
C GLN A 64 16.19 -6.65 0.68
N LEU A 65 16.22 -5.43 0.15
CA LEU A 65 17.27 -4.99 -0.78
C LEU A 65 18.61 -4.67 -0.08
N GLY A 66 18.57 -4.30 1.20
CA GLY A 66 19.74 -3.95 2.02
C GLY A 66 20.36 -5.13 2.77
N THR A 67 19.74 -6.31 2.75
CA THR A 67 20.31 -7.53 3.34
C THR A 67 21.21 -8.19 2.30
N PRO A 68 22.56 -8.15 2.42
CA PRO A 68 23.40 -8.97 1.57
C PRO A 68 23.11 -10.44 1.90
N THR A 69 22.64 -11.19 0.91
CA THR A 69 22.66 -12.65 0.96
C THR A 69 24.09 -13.10 1.21
N LEU A 70 24.43 -13.37 2.46
CA LEU A 70 25.65 -14.10 2.81
C LEU A 70 25.42 -15.55 2.39
N THR A 71 25.77 -15.87 1.14
CA THR A 71 26.03 -17.25 0.73
C THR A 71 27.24 -17.75 1.51
N ALA A 72 27.01 -18.78 2.32
CA ALA A 72 28.02 -19.61 2.97
C ALA A 72 28.77 -20.47 1.96
#